data_AF-A0A8J5UKW1-F1
#
_entry.id   AF-A0A8J5UKW1-F1
#
_cell.length_a   1.000
_cell.length_b   1.000
_cell.length_c   1.000
_cell.angle_alpha   90.00
_cell.angle_beta   90.00
_cell.angle_gamma   90.00
#
_symmetry.space_group_name_H-M   'P 1'
#
loop_
_entity.id
_entity.type
_entity.pdbx_description
1 polymer ?
#
loop_
_entity_poly.entity_id
_entity_poly.type
_entity_poly.pdbx_seq_one_letter_code
_entity_poly.pdbx_strand_id
1 'polypeptide(L)'
;MDYVTAIPMSTWEPSTLPTTTSISTIDPTNLAGIYATLLIASRRVKTETNSISLYFLSRDVRGAAASYTLIKNQEYLATATATQDFPLITEEMFNATLNLKALEWDANLYKIDLSVVANVLFAALFGICFICHFGLAWRARTKYFGACMIVGTGLEFAGYLARTFAHYAWSDPNLFLCQIICLTMAPAFVMAGIYYLLGQLLVSSGRQYSVLKPIWFSYVFIFCDVASLLIQGSGGTTAAVELHHFGNTKPGTFVMVAGVAFQVVSMTIFLGFLFDFIHRVYFKPDPDITFSIKRLFQLLFNTPEGIKMKRHLDRYYTPEFENIRNRRCFQYAPSIILLSVLLIYIRCIYRVIELSQGWRGYLITHEEYIMALDALPVFLACAIYVPFHPLFLFGRETTRALSFGSIRVASEVKVVDDHESKYSEDSTMLNFVFVTKLKPLKPSSAVSAITVIDDSNRSRSQSAKSVNTTWNSPTNPFNMRISEDNELEFYNNNHVRK
;
A
#
# COMPACT_ATOMS: atom_id res chain seq x y z
N MET A 1 -83.40 -15.83 -3.51
CA MET A 1 -82.11 -15.56 -2.83
C MET A 1 -81.32 -16.86 -2.90
N ASP A 2 -80.86 -17.32 -4.06
CA ASP A 2 -80.03 -16.68 -5.09
C ASP A 2 -78.70 -16.14 -4.58
N TYR A 3 -77.68 -16.97 -4.85
CA TYR A 3 -76.29 -16.69 -5.24
C TYR A 3 -75.43 -15.78 -4.33
N VAL A 4 -74.45 -16.39 -3.63
CA VAL A 4 -73.02 -16.19 -3.95
C VAL A 4 -72.27 -17.52 -3.69
N THR A 5 -71.75 -18.07 -4.76
CA THR A 5 -70.82 -19.18 -4.86
C THR A 5 -69.50 -18.87 -4.14
N ALA A 6 -69.19 -19.61 -3.07
CA ALA A 6 -67.83 -19.66 -2.54
C ALA A 6 -67.00 -20.57 -3.45
N ILE A 7 -66.05 -19.96 -4.14
CA ILE A 7 -65.04 -20.59 -4.99
C ILE A 7 -64.28 -21.65 -4.16
N PRO A 8 -64.09 -22.89 -4.63
CA PRO A 8 -63.21 -23.83 -3.96
C PRO A 8 -61.80 -23.26 -4.00
N MET A 9 -61.21 -22.94 -2.84
CA MET A 9 -59.78 -22.66 -2.79
C MET A 9 -59.06 -23.92 -3.27
N SER A 10 -58.49 -23.82 -4.46
CA SER A 10 -57.54 -24.76 -5.00
C SER A 10 -56.50 -25.07 -3.93
N THR A 11 -56.19 -26.34 -3.77
CA THR A 11 -55.04 -26.87 -3.04
C THR A 11 -53.82 -25.99 -3.30
N TRP A 12 -53.49 -25.13 -2.34
CA TRP A 12 -52.19 -24.49 -2.31
C TRP A 12 -51.22 -25.57 -1.86
N GLU A 13 -50.60 -26.24 -2.83
CA GLU A 13 -49.36 -26.96 -2.60
C GLU A 13 -48.22 -25.98 -2.87
N PRO A 14 -47.20 -25.89 -2.01
CA PRO A 14 -45.96 -25.21 -2.37
C PRO A 14 -45.32 -25.97 -3.54
N SER A 15 -45.59 -25.50 -4.76
CA SER A 15 -44.88 -25.93 -5.96
C SER A 15 -43.43 -25.50 -5.81
N THR A 16 -42.55 -26.48 -5.65
CA THR A 16 -41.14 -26.36 -5.26
C THR A 16 -40.97 -26.03 -3.77
N LEU A 17 -40.76 -27.08 -2.96
CA LEU A 17 -39.83 -26.96 -1.83
C LEU A 17 -38.61 -26.20 -2.34
N PRO A 18 -38.17 -25.10 -1.70
CA PRO A 18 -36.88 -24.53 -2.02
C PRO A 18 -35.85 -25.61 -1.74
N THR A 19 -35.40 -26.24 -2.82
CA THR A 19 -34.17 -26.99 -2.89
C THR A 19 -33.09 -26.13 -2.26
N THR A 20 -32.34 -26.71 -1.33
CA THR A 20 -31.20 -26.13 -0.61
C THR A 20 -31.48 -25.25 0.61
N THR A 21 -32.32 -25.67 1.56
CA THR A 21 -31.93 -25.44 2.96
C THR A 21 -30.89 -26.49 3.31
N SER A 22 -29.61 -26.17 3.11
CA SER A 22 -28.55 -26.93 3.78
C SER A 22 -28.76 -26.74 5.28
N ILE A 23 -29.59 -27.58 5.90
CA ILE A 23 -29.58 -27.77 7.34
C ILE A 23 -28.11 -28.03 7.65
N SER A 24 -27.49 -27.20 8.47
CA SER A 24 -26.14 -27.48 8.96
C SER A 24 -26.22 -28.84 9.65
N THR A 25 -25.77 -29.89 8.97
CA THR A 25 -25.71 -31.24 9.53
C THR A 25 -24.53 -31.26 10.48
N ILE A 26 -24.82 -31.43 11.77
CA ILE A 26 -23.78 -31.61 12.77
C ILE A 26 -23.39 -33.08 12.71
N ASP A 27 -22.09 -33.36 12.60
CA ASP A 27 -21.58 -34.72 12.60
C ASP A 27 -21.98 -35.42 13.92
N PRO A 28 -22.78 -36.51 13.87
CA PRO A 28 -23.29 -37.20 15.05
C PRO A 28 -22.17 -37.78 15.93
N THR A 29 -20.95 -37.95 15.41
CA THR A 29 -19.78 -38.37 16.20
C THR A 29 -19.40 -37.36 17.30
N ASN A 30 -19.82 -36.09 17.19
CA ASN A 30 -19.51 -35.04 18.15
C ASN A 30 -20.41 -35.00 19.39
N LEU A 31 -21.38 -35.91 19.51
CA LEU A 31 -22.34 -35.97 20.62
C LEU A 31 -21.64 -36.11 21.99
N ALA A 32 -20.53 -36.86 22.07
CA ALA A 32 -19.72 -36.95 23.29
C ALA A 32 -19.10 -35.59 23.70
N GLY A 33 -18.64 -34.80 22.73
CA GLY A 33 -18.10 -33.46 22.97
C GLY A 33 -19.16 -32.45 23.42
N ILE A 34 -20.38 -32.55 22.90
CA ILE A 34 -21.52 -31.73 23.31
C ILE A 34 -21.88 -32.00 24.77
N TYR A 35 -21.99 -33.28 25.17
CA TYR A 35 -22.24 -33.64 26.57
C TYR A 35 -21.12 -33.18 27.51
N ALA A 36 -19.86 -33.34 27.10
CA ALA A 36 -18.73 -32.83 27.88
C ALA A 36 -18.83 -31.31 28.09
N THR A 37 -19.20 -30.56 27.05
CA THR A 37 -19.37 -29.09 27.11
C THR A 37 -20.50 -28.70 28.08
N LEU A 38 -21.66 -29.37 28.01
CA LEU A 38 -22.78 -29.13 28.93
C LEU A 38 -22.43 -29.47 30.39
N LEU A 39 -21.69 -30.56 30.63
CA LEU A 39 -21.24 -30.96 31.97
C LEU A 39 -20.22 -30.00 32.56
N ILE A 40 -19.28 -29.51 31.74
CA ILE A 40 -18.32 -28.48 32.15
C ILE A 40 -19.08 -27.19 32.45
N ALA A 41 -20.01 -26.79 31.59
CA ALA A 41 -20.77 -25.57 31.78
C ALA A 41 -21.64 -25.59 33.05
N SER A 42 -22.36 -26.69 33.31
CA SER A 42 -23.16 -26.87 34.54
C SER A 42 -22.33 -26.77 35.82
N ARG A 43 -21.07 -27.22 35.78
CA ARG A 43 -20.13 -27.05 36.89
C ARG A 43 -19.65 -25.60 37.03
N ARG A 44 -19.27 -24.95 35.93
CA ARG A 44 -18.74 -23.58 35.93
C ARG A 44 -19.80 -22.53 36.28
N VAL A 45 -21.05 -22.68 35.83
CA VAL A 45 -22.15 -21.74 36.14
C VAL A 45 -22.35 -21.57 37.66
N LYS A 46 -22.09 -22.63 38.45
CA LYS A 46 -22.28 -22.59 39.91
C LYS A 46 -21.17 -21.83 40.65
N THR A 47 -19.98 -21.71 40.03
CA THR A 47 -18.79 -21.14 40.66
C THR A 47 -18.40 -19.78 40.08
N GLU A 48 -18.86 -19.47 38.87
CA GLU A 48 -18.45 -18.30 38.11
C GLU A 48 -19.29 -17.08 38.48
N THR A 49 -18.63 -16.02 38.96
CA THR A 49 -19.27 -14.74 39.30
C THR A 49 -18.97 -13.64 38.28
N ASN A 50 -18.02 -13.88 37.37
CA ASN A 50 -17.63 -12.93 36.35
C ASN A 50 -18.66 -12.91 35.20
N SER A 51 -19.26 -11.74 34.94
CA SER A 51 -20.27 -11.54 33.90
C SER A 51 -19.78 -11.91 32.49
N ILE A 52 -18.50 -11.68 32.19
CA ILE A 52 -17.88 -12.00 30.90
C ILE A 52 -17.78 -13.52 30.72
N SER A 53 -17.27 -14.21 31.73
CA SER A 53 -17.18 -15.68 31.71
C SER A 53 -18.57 -16.30 31.62
N LEU A 54 -19.57 -15.75 32.34
CA LEU A 54 -20.97 -16.18 32.26
C LEU A 54 -21.59 -15.96 30.87
N TYR A 55 -21.27 -14.87 30.16
CA TYR A 55 -21.73 -14.64 28.80
C TYR A 55 -21.19 -15.69 27.82
N PHE A 56 -19.88 -15.93 27.82
CA PHE A 56 -19.28 -16.95 26.96
C PHE A 56 -19.81 -18.34 27.31
N LEU A 57 -19.98 -18.62 28.59
CA LEU A 57 -20.55 -19.88 29.06
C LEU A 57 -22.00 -20.06 28.61
N SER A 58 -22.82 -19.01 28.68
CA SER A 58 -24.20 -19.03 28.16
C SER A 58 -24.21 -19.28 26.66
N ARG A 59 -23.25 -18.73 25.91
CA ARG A 59 -23.10 -18.96 24.48
C ARG A 59 -22.77 -20.42 24.17
N ASP A 60 -21.84 -21.00 24.91
CA ASP A 60 -21.42 -22.40 24.77
C ASP A 60 -22.57 -23.36 25.10
N VAL A 61 -23.33 -23.09 26.17
CA VAL A 61 -24.54 -23.87 26.53
C VAL A 61 -25.60 -23.77 25.46
N ARG A 62 -25.87 -22.56 24.95
CA ARG A 62 -26.88 -22.31 23.91
C ARG A 62 -26.53 -23.05 22.61
N GLY A 63 -25.24 -23.03 22.22
CA GLY A 63 -24.74 -23.78 21.08
C GLY A 63 -24.86 -25.29 21.28
N ALA A 64 -24.40 -25.80 22.43
CA ALA A 64 -24.47 -27.22 22.75
C ALA A 64 -25.92 -27.75 22.79
N ALA A 65 -26.85 -26.98 23.37
CA ALA A 65 -28.27 -27.36 23.43
C ALA A 65 -28.92 -27.40 22.04
N ALA A 66 -28.70 -26.38 21.20
CA ALA A 66 -29.23 -26.35 19.84
C ALA A 66 -28.64 -27.48 18.97
N SER A 67 -27.33 -27.74 19.10
CA SER A 67 -26.65 -28.84 18.43
C SER A 67 -27.20 -30.21 18.86
N TYR A 68 -27.48 -30.39 20.15
CA TYR A 68 -28.07 -31.60 20.68
C TYR A 68 -29.47 -31.86 20.13
N THR A 69 -30.33 -30.83 20.12
CA THR A 69 -31.69 -30.93 19.53
C THR A 69 -31.62 -31.35 18.06
N LEU A 70 -30.67 -30.80 17.30
CA LEU A 70 -30.53 -31.10 15.88
C LEU A 70 -30.11 -32.57 15.64
N ILE A 71 -29.11 -33.09 16.37
CA ILE A 71 -28.68 -34.49 16.27
C ILE A 71 -29.82 -35.44 16.68
N LYS A 72 -30.44 -35.19 17.84
CA LYS A 72 -31.53 -36.05 18.36
C LYS A 72 -32.70 -36.14 17.38
N ASN A 73 -33.09 -35.01 16.79
CA ASN A 73 -34.21 -34.96 15.87
C ASN A 73 -33.86 -35.58 14.51
N GLN A 74 -32.60 -35.49 14.06
CA GLN A 74 -32.11 -36.22 12.89
C GLN A 74 -32.13 -37.74 13.10
N GLU A 75 -31.70 -38.23 14.26
CA GLU A 75 -31.76 -39.66 14.62
C GLU A 75 -33.21 -40.16 14.68
N TYR A 76 -34.12 -39.35 15.23
CA TYR A 76 -35.55 -39.68 15.23
C TYR A 76 -36.10 -39.80 13.82
N LEU A 77 -35.86 -38.81 12.95
CA LEU A 77 -36.33 -38.85 11.56
C LEU A 77 -35.73 -40.02 10.77
N ALA A 78 -34.51 -40.45 11.09
CA ALA A 78 -33.87 -41.61 10.48
C ALA A 78 -34.48 -42.96 10.92
N THR A 79 -35.13 -43.01 12.08
CA THR A 79 -35.67 -44.26 12.69
C THR A 79 -37.20 -44.31 12.71
N ALA A 80 -37.87 -43.18 12.60
CA ALA A 80 -39.32 -43.08 12.73
C ALA A 80 -40.05 -43.57 11.47
N THR A 81 -40.93 -44.55 11.67
CA THR A 81 -41.86 -45.03 10.63
C THR A 81 -43.19 -44.27 10.65
N ALA A 82 -43.53 -43.61 11.77
CA ALA A 82 -44.74 -42.82 11.95
C ALA A 82 -44.50 -41.35 11.58
N THR A 83 -45.32 -40.81 10.66
CA THR A 83 -45.13 -39.46 10.08
C THR A 83 -45.87 -38.35 10.82
N GLN A 84 -46.66 -38.66 11.86
CA GLN A 84 -47.50 -37.68 12.57
C GLN A 84 -46.69 -36.60 13.28
N ASP A 85 -45.50 -36.93 13.79
CA ASP A 85 -44.64 -36.00 14.53
C ASP A 85 -43.67 -35.20 13.63
N PHE A 86 -43.61 -35.53 12.33
CA PHE A 86 -42.64 -34.94 11.41
C PHE A 86 -42.74 -33.41 11.31
N PRO A 87 -43.94 -32.78 11.29
CA PRO A 87 -44.05 -31.33 11.24
C PRO A 87 -43.42 -30.65 12.47
N LEU A 88 -43.74 -31.16 13.68
CA LEU A 88 -43.23 -30.60 14.94
C LEU A 88 -41.71 -30.75 15.04
N ILE A 89 -41.18 -31.91 14.67
CA ILE A 89 -39.74 -32.19 14.74
C ILE A 89 -38.96 -31.35 13.74
N THR A 90 -39.51 -31.16 12.54
CA THR A 90 -38.92 -30.30 11.51
C THR A 90 -38.90 -28.83 11.97
N GLU A 91 -39.96 -28.36 12.64
CA GLU A 91 -40.02 -27.02 13.23
C GLU A 91 -38.94 -26.83 14.32
N GLU A 92 -38.80 -27.78 15.24
CA GLU A 92 -37.76 -27.73 16.27
C GLU A 92 -36.35 -27.70 15.67
N MET A 93 -36.10 -28.52 14.64
CA MET A 93 -34.82 -28.54 13.93
C MET A 93 -34.54 -27.21 13.22
N PHE A 94 -35.56 -26.61 12.62
CA PHE A 94 -35.44 -25.31 11.99
C PHE A 94 -35.10 -24.23 13.03
N ASN A 95 -35.78 -24.21 14.17
CA ASN A 95 -35.51 -23.28 15.27
C ASN A 95 -34.10 -23.46 15.86
N ALA A 96 -33.65 -24.71 16.04
CA ALA A 96 -32.29 -25.00 16.48
C ALA A 96 -31.24 -24.53 15.45
N THR A 97 -31.51 -24.70 14.15
CA THR A 97 -30.64 -24.23 13.07
C THR A 97 -30.54 -22.71 13.05
N LEU A 98 -31.67 -22.00 13.17
CA LEU A 98 -31.66 -20.53 13.27
C LEU A 98 -30.89 -20.04 14.50
N ASN A 99 -31.01 -20.75 15.62
CA ASN A 99 -30.29 -20.43 16.84
C ASN A 99 -28.76 -20.57 16.66
N LEU A 100 -28.31 -21.66 16.05
CA LEU A 100 -26.90 -21.86 15.70
C LEU A 100 -26.41 -20.82 14.71
N LYS A 101 -27.21 -20.47 13.70
CA LYS A 101 -26.85 -19.42 12.74
C LYS A 101 -26.72 -18.06 13.41
N ALA A 102 -27.59 -17.74 14.36
CA ALA A 102 -27.48 -16.51 15.16
C ALA A 102 -26.21 -16.49 16.02
N LEU A 103 -25.85 -17.63 16.63
CA LEU A 103 -24.61 -17.76 17.41
C LEU A 103 -23.35 -17.61 16.55
N GLU A 104 -23.35 -18.22 15.37
CA GLU A 104 -22.29 -18.08 14.35
C GLU A 104 -22.14 -16.60 13.97
N TRP A 105 -23.25 -15.94 13.65
CA TRP A 105 -23.27 -14.52 13.30
C TRP A 105 -22.75 -13.62 14.43
N ASP A 106 -23.13 -13.93 15.67
CA ASP A 106 -22.67 -13.19 16.85
C ASP A 106 -21.17 -13.35 17.09
N ALA A 107 -20.62 -14.53 16.80
CA ALA A 107 -19.21 -14.84 16.95
C ALA A 107 -18.35 -14.43 15.72
N ASN A 108 -18.95 -14.20 14.56
CA ASN A 108 -18.29 -13.66 13.37
C ASN A 108 -17.82 -12.22 13.61
N LEU A 109 -16.50 -12.02 13.60
CA LEU A 109 -15.85 -10.72 13.81
C LEU A 109 -16.09 -9.74 12.66
N TYR A 110 -16.36 -10.25 11.47
CA TYR A 110 -16.55 -9.46 10.26
C TYR A 110 -18.01 -9.04 10.03
N LYS A 111 -18.96 -9.72 10.68
CA LYS A 111 -20.41 -9.50 10.53
C LYS A 111 -20.90 -9.57 9.07
N ILE A 112 -20.15 -10.31 8.24
CA ILE A 112 -20.44 -10.63 6.84
C ILE A 112 -19.86 -12.00 6.51
N ASP A 113 -20.42 -12.65 5.49
CA ASP A 113 -19.81 -13.82 4.88
C ASP A 113 -18.80 -13.35 3.81
N LEU A 114 -17.51 -13.60 4.05
CA LEU A 114 -16.43 -13.13 3.16
C LEU A 114 -16.43 -13.91 1.85
N SER A 115 -16.35 -13.21 0.72
CA SER A 115 -16.16 -13.77 -0.60
C SER A 115 -14.72 -14.25 -0.79
N VAL A 116 -14.53 -15.57 -0.83
CA VAL A 116 -13.21 -16.17 -1.08
C VAL A 116 -12.64 -15.69 -2.41
N VAL A 117 -13.47 -15.63 -3.45
CA VAL A 117 -13.03 -15.28 -4.82
C VAL A 117 -12.46 -13.87 -4.87
N ALA A 118 -13.16 -12.88 -4.28
CA ALA A 118 -12.71 -11.49 -4.28
C ALA A 118 -11.41 -11.33 -3.46
N ASN A 119 -11.36 -11.94 -2.28
CA ASN A 119 -10.20 -11.85 -1.39
C ASN A 119 -8.95 -12.50 -2.00
N VAL A 120 -9.09 -13.69 -2.60
CA VAL A 120 -8.00 -14.37 -3.31
C VAL A 120 -7.54 -13.57 -4.51
N LEU A 121 -8.46 -12.97 -5.28
CA LEU A 121 -8.11 -12.14 -6.43
C LEU A 121 -7.24 -10.95 -6.02
N PHE A 122 -7.65 -10.18 -5.01
CA PHE A 122 -6.85 -9.05 -4.53
C PHE A 122 -5.54 -9.50 -3.88
N ALA A 123 -5.52 -10.60 -3.13
CA ALA A 123 -4.29 -11.18 -2.63
C ALA A 123 -3.32 -11.53 -3.78
N ALA A 124 -3.79 -12.18 -4.84
CA ALA A 124 -2.97 -12.51 -6.01
C ALA A 124 -2.46 -11.24 -6.71
N LEU A 125 -3.32 -10.24 -6.93
CA LEU A 125 -2.97 -8.97 -7.56
C LEU A 125 -1.90 -8.19 -6.79
N PHE A 126 -2.05 -8.07 -5.46
CA PHE A 126 -1.04 -7.44 -4.60
C PHE A 126 0.23 -8.28 -4.50
N GLY A 127 0.14 -9.60 -4.49
CA GLY A 127 1.29 -10.51 -4.52
C GLY A 127 2.12 -10.34 -5.80
N ILE A 128 1.47 -10.22 -6.97
CA ILE A 128 2.15 -9.91 -8.23
C ILE A 128 2.82 -8.54 -8.17
N CYS A 129 2.12 -7.52 -7.68
CA CYS A 129 2.70 -6.18 -7.52
C CYS A 129 3.92 -6.18 -6.57
N PHE A 130 3.84 -6.91 -5.46
CA PHE A 130 4.92 -7.06 -4.50
C PHE A 130 6.17 -7.68 -5.15
N ILE A 131 6.01 -8.77 -5.90
CA ILE A 131 7.11 -9.42 -6.63
C ILE A 131 7.70 -8.47 -7.68
N CYS A 132 6.86 -7.75 -8.44
CA CYS A 132 7.32 -6.78 -9.44
C CYS A 132 8.12 -5.64 -8.80
N HIS A 133 7.61 -5.04 -7.72
CA HIS A 133 8.31 -3.95 -7.00
C HIS A 133 9.59 -4.44 -6.34
N PHE A 134 9.61 -5.66 -5.80
CA PHE A 134 10.82 -6.28 -5.27
C PHE A 134 11.90 -6.44 -6.35
N GLY A 135 11.55 -7.01 -7.51
CA GLY A 135 12.46 -7.18 -8.64
C GLY A 135 12.97 -5.86 -9.21
N LEU A 136 12.08 -4.86 -9.33
CA LEU A 136 12.43 -3.52 -9.80
C LEU A 136 13.34 -2.78 -8.82
N ALA A 137 13.05 -2.83 -7.52
CA ALA A 137 13.87 -2.21 -6.48
C ALA A 137 15.28 -2.82 -6.46
N TRP A 138 15.37 -4.16 -6.57
CA TRP A 138 16.64 -4.88 -6.64
C TRP A 138 17.48 -4.46 -7.86
N ARG A 139 16.85 -4.42 -9.04
CA ARG A 139 17.53 -4.04 -10.30
C ARG A 139 17.93 -2.57 -10.33
N ALA A 140 17.04 -1.68 -9.89
CA ALA A 140 17.20 -0.23 -9.94
C ALA A 140 18.11 0.32 -8.83
N ARG A 141 18.28 -0.42 -7.72
CA ARG A 141 18.92 0.06 -6.48
C ARG A 141 18.30 1.35 -5.93
N THR A 142 16.99 1.52 -6.12
CA THR A 142 16.18 2.61 -5.56
C THR A 142 15.86 2.31 -4.11
N LYS A 143 16.79 2.60 -3.19
CA LYS A 143 16.69 2.18 -1.79
C LYS A 143 15.41 2.72 -1.10
N TYR A 144 15.16 4.03 -1.17
CA TYR A 144 14.03 4.65 -0.46
C TYR A 144 12.68 4.33 -1.09
N PHE A 145 12.50 4.70 -2.37
CA PHE A 145 11.25 4.42 -3.10
C PHE A 145 10.92 2.92 -3.13
N GLY A 146 11.91 2.08 -3.42
CA GLY A 146 11.74 0.63 -3.47
C GLY A 146 11.33 0.06 -2.11
N ALA A 147 11.96 0.48 -1.03
CA ALA A 147 11.57 0.03 0.32
C ALA A 147 10.14 0.42 0.65
N CYS A 148 9.73 1.66 0.35
CA CYS A 148 8.36 2.13 0.59
C CYS A 148 7.33 1.30 -0.19
N MET A 149 7.57 1.06 -1.49
CA MET A 149 6.67 0.28 -2.32
C MET A 149 6.61 -1.20 -1.92
N ILE A 150 7.76 -1.81 -1.55
CA ILE A 150 7.81 -3.20 -1.08
C ILE A 150 7.03 -3.35 0.23
N VAL A 151 7.24 -2.45 1.20
CA VAL A 151 6.52 -2.50 2.48
C VAL A 151 5.02 -2.26 2.26
N GLY A 152 4.65 -1.23 1.48
CA GLY A 152 3.24 -0.95 1.18
C GLY A 152 2.53 -2.11 0.49
N THR A 153 3.09 -2.64 -0.60
CA THR A 153 2.48 -3.77 -1.33
C THR A 153 2.54 -5.08 -0.55
N GLY A 154 3.58 -5.29 0.27
CA GLY A 154 3.69 -6.46 1.14
C GLY A 154 2.66 -6.45 2.26
N LEU A 155 2.37 -5.28 2.84
CA LEU A 155 1.30 -5.11 3.81
C LEU A 155 -0.08 -5.32 3.17
N GLU A 156 -0.37 -4.76 2.00
CA GLU A 156 -1.63 -5.07 1.29
C GLU A 156 -1.77 -6.58 1.02
N PHE A 157 -0.70 -7.22 0.53
CA PHE A 157 -0.70 -8.66 0.29
C PHE A 157 -0.98 -9.47 1.56
N ALA A 158 -0.29 -9.17 2.65
CA ALA A 158 -0.50 -9.83 3.94
C ALA A 158 -1.92 -9.61 4.48
N GLY A 159 -2.48 -8.40 4.31
CA GLY A 159 -3.83 -8.06 4.72
C GLY A 159 -4.90 -8.86 3.99
N TYR A 160 -4.83 -8.93 2.65
CA TYR A 160 -5.79 -9.74 1.86
C TYR A 160 -5.58 -11.25 2.02
N LEU A 161 -4.34 -11.69 2.29
CA LEU A 161 -4.06 -13.08 2.61
C LEU A 161 -4.67 -13.48 3.96
N ALA A 162 -4.51 -12.65 4.99
CA ALA A 162 -5.17 -12.85 6.28
C ALA A 162 -6.69 -12.86 6.14
N ARG A 163 -7.24 -11.94 5.34
CA ARG A 163 -8.68 -11.88 5.03
C ARG A 163 -9.18 -13.13 4.30
N THR A 164 -8.37 -13.72 3.43
CA THR A 164 -8.69 -14.99 2.75
C THR A 164 -8.74 -16.15 3.74
N PHE A 165 -7.77 -16.26 4.64
CA PHE A 165 -7.79 -17.30 5.68
C PHE A 165 -8.92 -17.11 6.69
N ALA A 166 -9.29 -15.86 6.97
CA ALA A 166 -10.38 -15.52 7.88
C ALA A 166 -11.74 -16.04 7.40
N HIS A 167 -11.91 -16.35 6.10
CA HIS A 167 -13.11 -17.05 5.62
C HIS A 167 -13.30 -18.42 6.30
N TYR A 168 -12.21 -19.17 6.50
CA TYR A 168 -12.24 -20.48 7.15
C TYR A 168 -12.22 -20.39 8.68
N ALA A 169 -11.74 -19.27 9.23
CA ALA A 169 -11.57 -19.04 10.66
C ALA A 169 -12.11 -17.66 11.08
N TRP A 170 -13.42 -17.46 10.86
CA TRP A 170 -14.11 -16.17 11.03
C TRP A 170 -14.14 -15.64 12.48
N SER A 171 -13.83 -16.48 13.47
CA SER A 171 -13.75 -16.12 14.90
C SER A 171 -12.32 -15.88 15.38
N ASP A 172 -11.29 -16.07 14.54
CA ASP A 172 -9.90 -15.88 14.95
C ASP A 172 -9.55 -14.38 15.03
N PRO A 173 -9.31 -13.84 16.23
CA PRO A 173 -8.99 -12.42 16.40
C PRO A 173 -7.64 -12.05 15.78
N ASN A 174 -6.70 -12.98 15.62
CA ASN A 174 -5.37 -12.69 15.09
C ASN A 174 -5.43 -12.40 13.59
N LEU A 175 -6.24 -13.16 12.83
CA LEU A 175 -6.44 -12.94 11.41
C LEU A 175 -7.17 -11.61 11.15
N PHE A 176 -8.17 -11.30 11.97
CA PHE A 176 -8.88 -10.03 11.93
C PHE A 176 -7.95 -8.84 12.21
N LEU A 177 -7.16 -8.93 13.28
CA LEU A 177 -6.20 -7.88 13.66
C LEU A 177 -5.09 -7.72 12.60
N CYS A 178 -4.55 -8.82 12.09
CA CYS A 178 -3.54 -8.81 11.03
C CYS A 178 -4.06 -8.06 9.80
N GLN A 179 -5.27 -8.39 9.33
CA GLN A 179 -5.89 -7.68 8.22
C GLN A 179 -6.03 -6.18 8.50
N ILE A 180 -6.63 -5.78 9.63
CA ILE A 180 -6.88 -4.36 9.91
C ILE A 180 -5.56 -3.59 9.98
N ILE A 181 -4.56 -4.11 10.68
CA ILE A 181 -3.26 -3.43 10.82
C ILE A 181 -2.58 -3.31 9.46
N CYS A 182 -2.46 -4.41 8.72
CA CYS A 182 -1.77 -4.45 7.44
C CYS A 182 -2.44 -3.53 6.42
N LEU A 183 -3.77 -3.63 6.25
CA LEU A 183 -4.49 -2.78 5.31
C LEU A 183 -4.43 -1.30 5.73
N THR A 184 -4.51 -0.99 7.02
CA THR A 184 -4.50 0.42 7.47
C THR A 184 -3.14 1.09 7.26
N MET A 185 -2.03 0.37 7.50
CA MET A 185 -0.68 0.94 7.39
C MET A 185 -0.18 1.05 5.95
N ALA A 186 -0.60 0.16 5.06
CA ALA A 186 -0.03 0.06 3.71
C ALA A 186 -0.07 1.37 2.89
N PRO A 187 -1.18 2.15 2.82
CA PRO A 187 -1.24 3.36 2.02
C PRO A 187 -0.26 4.44 2.45
N ALA A 188 0.03 4.54 3.76
CA ALA A 188 0.98 5.53 4.27
C ALA A 188 2.40 5.26 3.72
N PHE A 189 2.79 3.99 3.61
CA PHE A 189 4.07 3.64 2.99
C PHE A 189 4.08 3.91 1.48
N VAL A 190 2.99 3.61 0.78
CA VAL A 190 2.86 3.94 -0.65
C VAL A 190 2.97 5.46 -0.85
N MET A 191 2.28 6.25 -0.03
CA MET A 191 2.36 7.71 -0.05
C MET A 191 3.75 8.25 0.28
N ALA A 192 4.47 7.66 1.25
CA ALA A 192 5.85 8.02 1.53
C ALA A 192 6.76 7.88 0.28
N GLY A 193 6.54 6.82 -0.52
CA GLY A 193 7.20 6.65 -1.81
C GLY A 193 6.83 7.72 -2.83
N ILE A 194 5.55 8.10 -2.89
CA ILE A 194 5.04 9.13 -3.80
C ILE A 194 5.58 10.52 -3.40
N TYR A 195 5.64 10.85 -2.11
CA TYR A 195 6.24 12.10 -1.61
C TYR A 195 7.71 12.23 -2.00
N TYR A 196 8.45 11.13 -1.92
CA TYR A 196 9.82 11.08 -2.39
C TYR A 196 9.92 11.35 -3.90
N LEU A 197 9.04 10.74 -4.69
CA LEU A 197 8.99 10.93 -6.15
C LEU A 197 8.66 12.37 -6.54
N LEU A 198 7.72 13.00 -5.83
CA LEU A 198 7.39 14.41 -6.01
C LEU A 198 8.61 15.30 -5.71
N GLY A 199 9.38 14.99 -4.66
CA GLY A 199 10.62 15.69 -4.35
C GLY A 199 11.62 15.64 -5.50
N GLN A 200 11.77 14.47 -6.14
CA GLN A 200 12.62 14.31 -7.33
C GLN A 200 12.11 15.12 -8.52
N LEU A 201 10.80 15.11 -8.76
CA LEU A 201 10.18 15.90 -9.83
C LEU A 201 10.42 17.41 -9.62
N LEU A 202 10.28 17.91 -8.39
CA LEU A 202 10.50 19.31 -8.06
C LEU A 202 11.93 19.76 -8.33
N VAL A 203 12.92 18.96 -7.92
CA VAL A 203 14.33 19.24 -8.19
C VAL A 203 14.60 19.29 -9.70
N SER A 204 13.99 18.39 -10.47
CA SER A 204 14.17 18.33 -11.93
C SER A 204 13.51 19.47 -12.72
N SER A 205 12.37 20.00 -12.25
CA SER A 205 11.68 21.13 -12.88
C SER A 205 12.25 22.50 -12.46
N GLY A 206 12.88 22.57 -11.29
CA GLY A 206 13.48 23.78 -10.75
C GLY A 206 12.75 24.30 -9.51
N ARG A 207 13.52 24.76 -8.53
CA ARG A 207 13.05 25.21 -7.20
C ARG A 207 12.03 26.35 -7.26
N GLN A 208 12.11 27.22 -8.27
CA GLN A 208 11.31 28.44 -8.44
C GLN A 208 9.80 28.21 -8.67
N TYR A 209 9.42 26.96 -8.96
CA TYR A 209 8.04 26.57 -9.24
C TYR A 209 7.34 25.91 -8.05
N SER A 210 7.96 25.86 -6.86
CA SER A 210 7.34 25.26 -5.67
C SER A 210 7.39 26.18 -4.46
N VAL A 211 6.27 26.27 -3.75
CA VAL A 211 6.11 27.11 -2.55
C VAL A 211 6.98 26.59 -1.40
N LEU A 212 6.96 25.28 -1.13
CA LEU A 212 7.77 24.67 -0.07
C LEU A 212 9.04 24.03 -0.66
N LYS A 213 10.08 23.85 0.18
CA LYS A 213 11.26 23.10 -0.26
C LYS A 213 10.92 21.62 -0.45
N PRO A 214 11.54 20.93 -1.43
CA PRO A 214 11.25 19.53 -1.75
C PRO A 214 11.18 18.59 -0.56
N ILE A 215 12.03 18.82 0.44
CA ILE A 215 12.14 17.99 1.61
C ILE A 215 11.11 18.24 2.69
N TRP A 216 10.61 19.47 2.76
CA TRP A 216 9.57 19.81 3.73
C TRP A 216 8.24 19.14 3.37
N PHE A 217 7.97 18.94 2.08
CA PHE A 217 6.86 18.09 1.65
C PHE A 217 6.98 16.68 2.25
N SER A 218 8.11 16.00 2.04
CA SER A 218 8.26 14.65 2.56
C SER A 218 8.19 14.61 4.09
N TYR A 219 8.84 15.51 4.83
CA TYR A 219 8.81 15.42 6.30
C TYR A 219 7.46 15.75 6.92
N VAL A 220 6.82 16.85 6.49
CA VAL A 220 5.57 17.30 7.11
C VAL A 220 4.48 16.25 6.87
N PHE A 221 4.35 15.77 5.63
CA PHE A 221 3.27 14.85 5.29
C PHE A 221 3.54 13.42 5.79
N ILE A 222 4.78 12.94 5.78
CA ILE A 222 5.11 11.66 6.44
C ILE A 222 4.86 11.74 7.95
N PHE A 223 5.20 12.86 8.60
CA PHE A 223 4.91 13.04 10.02
C PHE A 223 3.40 13.02 10.29
N CYS A 224 2.60 13.72 9.48
CA CYS A 224 1.14 13.68 9.60
C CYS A 224 0.58 12.27 9.43
N ASP A 225 1.08 11.50 8.46
CA ASP A 225 0.65 10.12 8.23
C ASP A 225 1.07 9.18 9.37
N VAL A 226 2.28 9.34 9.92
CA VAL A 226 2.71 8.55 11.08
C VAL A 226 1.89 8.91 12.32
N ALA A 227 1.65 10.21 12.56
CA ALA A 227 0.83 10.66 13.67
C ALA A 227 -0.61 10.15 13.55
N SER A 228 -1.19 10.18 12.34
CA SER A 228 -2.53 9.64 12.10
C SER A 228 -2.61 8.14 12.36
N LEU A 229 -1.59 7.37 11.94
CA LEU A 229 -1.51 5.93 12.18
C LEU A 229 -1.37 5.60 13.67
N LEU A 230 -0.62 6.39 14.44
CA LEU A 230 -0.52 6.22 15.89
C LEU A 230 -1.86 6.49 16.59
N ILE A 231 -2.58 7.53 16.18
CA ILE A 231 -3.93 7.83 16.68
C ILE A 231 -4.87 6.66 16.35
N GLN A 232 -4.86 6.18 15.10
CA GLN A 232 -5.67 5.04 14.66
C GLN A 232 -5.36 3.76 15.44
N GLY A 233 -4.08 3.44 15.60
CA GLY A 233 -3.62 2.28 16.36
C GLY A 233 -4.03 2.36 17.83
N SER A 234 -3.93 3.55 18.45
CA SER A 234 -4.39 3.77 19.82
C SER A 234 -5.91 3.58 19.95
N GLY A 235 -6.69 4.18 19.06
CA GLY A 235 -8.15 4.07 19.02
C GLY A 235 -8.62 2.63 18.81
N GLY A 236 -8.02 1.94 17.82
CA GLY A 236 -8.27 0.53 17.54
C GLY A 236 -7.94 -0.38 18.71
N THR A 237 -6.81 -0.14 19.40
CA THR A 237 -6.42 -0.89 20.60
C THR A 237 -7.43 -0.69 21.73
N THR A 238 -7.83 0.56 22.03
CA THR A 238 -8.87 0.82 23.04
C THR A 238 -10.20 0.18 22.68
N ALA A 239 -10.61 0.22 21.41
CA ALA A 239 -11.85 -0.41 20.95
C ALA A 239 -11.79 -1.95 21.13
N ALA A 240 -10.64 -2.57 20.84
CA ALA A 240 -10.44 -4.00 21.03
C ALA A 240 -10.46 -4.41 22.51
N VAL A 241 -9.82 -3.64 23.39
CA VAL A 241 -9.85 -3.91 24.85
C VAL A 241 -11.26 -3.76 25.41
N GLU A 242 -11.99 -2.70 25.04
CA GLU A 242 -13.39 -2.53 25.45
C GLU A 242 -14.29 -3.66 24.94
N LEU A 243 -14.03 -4.18 23.74
CA LEU A 243 -14.76 -5.34 23.20
C LEU A 243 -14.56 -6.59 24.07
N HIS A 244 -13.34 -6.83 24.56
CA HIS A 244 -13.06 -7.94 25.50
C HIS A 244 -13.79 -7.79 26.84
N HIS A 245 -14.09 -6.56 27.25
CA HIS A 245 -14.81 -6.25 28.48
C HIS A 245 -16.32 -6.09 28.29
N PHE A 246 -16.87 -6.34 27.08
CA PHE A 246 -18.26 -6.03 26.72
C PHE A 246 -18.65 -4.56 27.00
N GLY A 247 -17.64 -3.69 27.02
CA GLY A 247 -17.76 -2.28 27.20
C GLY A 247 -18.22 -1.58 25.92
N ASN A 248 -18.37 -0.27 26.03
CA ASN A 248 -18.75 0.56 24.89
C ASN A 248 -17.53 0.82 24.02
N THR A 249 -17.46 0.22 22.82
CA THR A 249 -16.35 0.39 21.88
C THR A 249 -16.35 1.73 21.13
N LYS A 250 -17.41 2.54 21.31
CA LYS A 250 -17.58 3.84 20.63
C LYS A 250 -16.43 4.82 20.87
N PRO A 251 -15.91 5.04 22.10
CA PRO A 251 -14.81 5.97 22.34
C PRO A 251 -13.56 5.61 21.54
N GLY A 252 -13.15 4.33 21.55
CA GLY A 252 -12.00 3.88 20.77
C GLY A 252 -12.23 4.02 19.25
N THR A 253 -13.45 3.74 18.80
CA THR A 253 -13.83 3.94 17.39
C THR A 253 -13.76 5.42 17.00
N PHE A 254 -14.21 6.35 17.85
CA PHE A 254 -14.11 7.80 17.59
C PHE A 254 -12.66 8.29 17.53
N VAL A 255 -11.79 7.79 18.41
CA VAL A 255 -10.35 8.09 18.34
C VAL A 255 -9.76 7.59 17.01
N MET A 256 -10.14 6.39 16.56
CA MET A 256 -9.72 5.86 15.28
C MET A 256 -10.21 6.72 14.10
N VAL A 257 -11.49 7.12 14.10
CA VAL A 257 -12.07 8.03 13.09
C VAL A 257 -11.34 9.37 13.07
N ALA A 258 -10.99 9.92 14.23
CA ALA A 258 -10.24 11.18 14.33
C ALA A 258 -8.87 11.07 13.64
N GLY A 259 -8.17 9.95 13.79
CA GLY A 259 -6.92 9.69 13.10
C GLY A 259 -7.07 9.65 11.58
N VAL A 260 -8.07 8.92 11.05
CA VAL A 260 -8.33 8.90 9.60
C VAL A 260 -8.77 10.26 9.08
N ALA A 261 -9.60 11.00 9.82
CA ALA A 261 -10.02 12.35 9.45
C ALA A 261 -8.84 13.33 9.40
N PHE A 262 -7.92 13.27 10.36
CA PHE A 262 -6.68 14.05 10.35
C PHE A 262 -5.83 13.73 9.10
N GLN A 263 -5.73 12.46 8.73
CA GLN A 263 -5.06 12.04 7.51
C GLN A 263 -5.72 12.60 6.23
N VAL A 264 -7.06 12.60 6.15
CA VAL A 264 -7.78 13.19 5.01
C VAL A 264 -7.47 14.68 4.89
N VAL A 265 -7.53 15.43 5.99
CA VAL A 265 -7.19 16.87 5.99
C VAL A 265 -5.76 17.10 5.49
N SER A 266 -4.81 16.32 6.00
CA SER A 266 -3.42 16.33 5.54
C SER A 266 -3.31 16.07 4.03
N MET A 267 -4.00 15.05 3.51
CA MET A 267 -4.02 14.71 2.09
C MET A 267 -4.69 15.78 1.22
N THR A 268 -5.74 16.44 1.69
CA THR A 268 -6.38 17.55 0.99
C THR A 268 -5.41 18.73 0.83
N ILE A 269 -4.69 19.09 1.89
CA ILE A 269 -3.67 20.15 1.86
C ILE A 269 -2.55 19.76 0.89
N PHE A 270 -2.07 18.51 0.95
CA PHE A 270 -1.07 17.99 0.04
C PHE A 270 -1.52 18.06 -1.43
N LEU A 271 -2.74 17.64 -1.72
CA LEU A 271 -3.31 17.68 -3.08
C LEU A 271 -3.39 19.12 -3.59
N GLY A 272 -3.75 20.08 -2.73
CA GLY A 272 -3.70 21.51 -3.02
C GLY A 272 -2.29 21.98 -3.41
N PHE A 273 -1.26 21.60 -2.65
CA PHE A 273 0.12 21.93 -2.99
C PHE A 273 0.63 21.23 -4.25
N LEU A 274 0.24 19.98 -4.48
CA LEU A 274 0.58 19.26 -5.71
C LEU A 274 -0.03 19.94 -6.93
N PHE A 275 -1.30 20.37 -6.83
CA PHE A 275 -1.97 21.13 -7.88
C PHE A 275 -1.30 22.49 -8.11
N ASP A 276 -0.99 23.24 -7.06
CA ASP A 276 -0.26 24.51 -7.15
C ASP A 276 1.13 24.31 -7.79
N PHE A 277 1.85 23.25 -7.44
CA PHE A 277 3.13 22.91 -8.07
C PHE A 277 2.96 22.62 -9.57
N ILE A 278 2.00 21.78 -9.96
CA ILE A 278 1.71 21.48 -11.37
C ILE A 278 1.33 22.77 -12.13
N HIS A 279 0.50 23.60 -11.52
CA HIS A 279 0.09 24.88 -12.07
C HIS A 279 1.28 25.81 -12.28
N ARG A 280 2.15 25.96 -11.28
CA ARG A 280 3.35 26.81 -11.38
C ARG A 280 4.35 26.29 -12.39
N VAL A 281 4.55 24.98 -12.50
CA VAL A 281 5.45 24.40 -13.49
C VAL A 281 4.95 24.70 -14.91
N TYR A 282 3.64 24.64 -15.15
CA TYR A 282 3.08 24.77 -16.50
C TYR A 282 2.67 26.18 -16.93
N PHE A 283 2.26 27.06 -16.01
CA PHE A 283 1.65 28.35 -16.35
C PHE A 283 2.42 29.58 -15.85
N LYS A 284 3.41 29.40 -14.97
CA LYS A 284 4.29 30.50 -14.51
C LYS A 284 5.44 30.84 -15.47
N PRO A 285 6.08 29.90 -16.18
CA PRO A 285 7.26 30.21 -16.97
C PRO A 285 6.98 31.12 -18.18
N ASP A 286 5.80 30.98 -18.78
CA ASP A 286 5.47 31.60 -20.06
C ASP A 286 4.12 32.32 -19.98
N PRO A 287 4.08 33.67 -20.11
CA PRO A 287 2.85 34.44 -20.07
C PRO A 287 1.91 34.18 -21.25
N ASP A 288 2.39 33.61 -22.36
CA ASP A 288 1.56 33.28 -23.53
C ASP A 288 0.64 32.08 -23.25
N ILE A 289 1.00 31.26 -22.27
CA ILE A 289 0.25 30.08 -21.87
C ILE A 289 -0.64 30.44 -20.68
N THR A 290 -1.81 31.01 -21.00
CA THR A 290 -2.86 31.25 -20.00
C THR A 290 -3.46 29.96 -19.46
N PHE A 291 -3.86 29.99 -18.19
CA PHE A 291 -4.53 28.89 -17.52
C PHE A 291 -5.87 28.56 -18.19
N SER A 292 -6.03 27.30 -18.58
CA SER A 292 -7.29 26.75 -19.07
C SER A 292 -7.33 25.27 -18.74
N ILE A 293 -8.50 24.76 -18.31
CA ILE A 293 -8.70 23.35 -18.01
C ILE A 293 -8.31 22.49 -19.21
N LYS A 294 -8.69 22.89 -20.43
CA LYS A 294 -8.32 22.19 -21.66
C LYS A 294 -6.79 22.08 -21.84
N ARG A 295 -6.06 23.17 -21.60
CA ARG A 295 -4.59 23.22 -21.71
C ARG A 295 -3.91 22.39 -20.61
N LEU A 296 -4.42 22.43 -19.39
CA LEU A 296 -3.95 21.58 -18.29
C LEU A 296 -4.10 20.10 -18.64
N PHE A 297 -5.26 19.68 -19.14
CA PHE A 297 -5.48 18.30 -19.61
C PHE A 297 -4.54 17.94 -20.77
N GLN A 298 -4.35 18.85 -21.73
CA GLN A 298 -3.43 18.64 -22.85
C GLN A 298 -1.99 18.42 -22.39
N LEU A 299 -1.52 19.18 -21.39
CA LEU A 299 -0.19 19.06 -20.79
C LEU A 299 -0.07 17.80 -19.93
N LEU A 300 -1.07 17.50 -19.10
CA LEU A 300 -1.06 16.38 -18.17
C LEU A 300 -1.10 15.02 -18.90
N PHE A 301 -1.97 14.87 -19.90
CA PHE A 301 -2.12 13.65 -20.71
C PHE A 301 -1.23 13.60 -21.95
N ASN A 302 -0.31 14.57 -22.09
CA ASN A 302 0.71 14.58 -23.13
C ASN A 302 0.12 14.46 -24.56
N THR A 303 -0.97 15.19 -24.81
CA THR A 303 -1.54 15.32 -26.17
C THR A 303 -0.53 15.94 -27.14
N PRO A 304 -0.70 15.80 -28.47
CA PRO A 304 0.25 16.34 -29.45
C PRO A 304 0.54 17.84 -29.25
N GLU A 305 -0.48 18.63 -28.91
CA GLU A 305 -0.32 20.05 -28.59
C GLU A 305 0.38 20.27 -27.24
N GLY A 306 0.06 19.48 -26.21
CA GLY A 306 0.75 19.54 -24.92
C GLY A 306 2.24 19.22 -25.02
N ILE A 307 2.64 18.29 -25.90
CA ILE A 307 4.06 17.99 -26.15
C ILE A 307 4.77 19.19 -26.77
N LYS A 308 4.14 19.89 -27.73
CA LYS A 308 4.71 21.12 -28.31
C LYS A 308 4.89 22.20 -27.24
N MET A 309 3.88 22.39 -26.39
CA MET A 309 3.94 23.35 -25.28
C MET A 309 5.04 22.99 -24.27
N LYS A 310 5.18 21.72 -23.89
CA LYS A 310 6.26 21.27 -22.99
C LYS A 310 7.65 21.54 -23.56
N ARG A 311 7.85 21.35 -24.87
CA ARG A 311 9.12 21.70 -25.54
C ARG A 311 9.42 23.19 -25.51
N HIS A 312 8.39 24.04 -25.57
CA HIS A 312 8.56 25.48 -25.40
C HIS A 312 8.96 25.84 -23.96
N LEU A 313 8.28 25.23 -22.98
CA LEU A 313 8.57 25.41 -21.56
C LEU A 313 9.95 24.91 -21.13
N ASP A 314 10.52 23.96 -21.87
CA ASP A 314 11.82 23.34 -21.60
C ASP A 314 12.94 24.36 -21.40
N ARG A 315 12.87 25.50 -22.12
CA ARG A 315 13.83 26.61 -22.08
C ARG A 315 13.91 27.29 -20.71
N TYR A 316 12.85 27.22 -19.90
CA TYR A 316 12.74 27.91 -18.60
C TYR A 316 13.06 26.99 -17.40
N TYR A 317 13.36 25.73 -17.65
CA TYR A 317 13.70 24.77 -16.61
C TYR A 317 15.22 24.59 -16.49
N THR A 318 15.67 23.95 -15.41
CA THR A 318 17.10 23.69 -15.19
C THR A 318 17.70 22.91 -16.36
N PRO A 319 18.77 23.42 -17.01
CA PRO A 319 19.36 22.80 -18.20
C PRO A 319 20.06 21.46 -17.89
N GLU A 320 20.54 21.27 -16.67
CA GLU A 320 21.22 20.04 -16.23
C GLU A 320 20.37 18.76 -16.38
N PHE A 321 19.04 18.89 -16.37
CA PHE A 321 18.11 17.76 -16.43
C PHE A 321 17.38 17.64 -17.78
N GLU A 322 17.80 18.36 -18.82
CA GLU A 322 17.19 18.33 -20.15
C GLU A 322 17.13 16.91 -20.74
N ASN A 323 18.23 16.16 -20.62
CA ASN A 323 18.34 14.75 -21.08
C ASN A 323 17.32 13.81 -20.42
N ILE A 324 16.81 14.17 -19.24
CA ILE A 324 15.82 13.38 -18.50
C ILE A 324 14.41 13.76 -18.94
N ARG A 325 14.17 15.05 -19.08
CA ARG A 325 12.86 15.59 -19.43
C ARG A 325 12.43 15.25 -20.86
N ASN A 326 13.40 15.07 -21.75
CA ASN A 326 13.14 14.60 -23.11
C ASN A 326 12.76 13.09 -23.18
N ARG A 327 12.88 12.33 -22.08
CA ARG A 327 12.44 10.93 -22.05
C ARG A 327 10.92 10.85 -22.09
N ARG A 328 10.39 9.97 -22.95
CA ARG A 328 8.94 9.75 -23.10
C ARG A 328 8.23 9.42 -21.79
N CYS A 329 8.82 8.60 -20.92
CA CYS A 329 8.22 8.21 -19.65
C CYS A 329 8.15 9.37 -18.65
N PHE A 330 9.16 10.25 -18.62
CA PHE A 330 9.22 11.38 -17.69
C PHE A 330 8.07 12.37 -17.91
N GLN A 331 7.61 12.53 -19.16
CA GLN A 331 6.52 13.45 -19.51
C GLN A 331 5.19 13.09 -18.82
N TYR A 332 5.02 11.84 -18.38
CA TYR A 332 3.86 11.36 -17.63
C TYR A 332 4.05 11.40 -16.11
N ALA A 333 5.24 11.74 -15.59
CA ALA A 333 5.49 11.73 -14.15
C ALA A 333 4.51 12.61 -13.35
N PRO A 334 4.18 13.86 -13.76
CA PRO A 334 3.23 14.70 -13.03
C PRO A 334 1.81 14.13 -13.02
N SER A 335 1.38 13.50 -14.12
CA SER A 335 0.04 12.92 -14.25
C SER A 335 -0.13 11.64 -13.45
N ILE A 336 0.90 10.81 -13.43
CA ILE A 336 0.95 9.59 -12.61
C ILE A 336 0.91 9.93 -11.13
N ILE A 337 1.74 10.88 -10.67
CA ILE A 337 1.74 11.31 -9.27
C ILE A 337 0.35 11.85 -8.89
N LEU A 338 -0.24 12.72 -9.70
CA LEU A 338 -1.58 13.26 -9.43
C LEU A 338 -2.65 12.16 -9.37
N LEU A 339 -2.63 11.22 -10.32
CA LEU A 339 -3.58 10.11 -10.36
C LEU A 339 -3.43 9.18 -9.15
N SER A 340 -2.20 8.80 -8.78
CA SER A 340 -1.95 7.94 -7.61
C SER A 340 -2.41 8.60 -6.30
N VAL A 341 -2.13 9.89 -6.13
CA VAL A 341 -2.55 10.64 -4.94
C VAL A 341 -4.08 10.73 -4.88
N LEU A 342 -4.74 10.97 -6.02
CA LEU A 342 -6.21 11.02 -6.10
C LEU A 342 -6.84 9.66 -5.75
N LEU A 343 -6.27 8.55 -6.23
CA LEU A 343 -6.74 7.20 -5.89
C LEU A 343 -6.62 6.91 -4.39
N ILE A 344 -5.49 7.26 -3.77
CA ILE A 344 -5.30 7.08 -2.32
C ILE A 344 -6.20 8.04 -1.53
N TYR A 345 -6.46 9.24 -2.05
CA TYR A 345 -7.39 10.18 -1.44
C TYR A 345 -8.84 9.67 -1.41
N ILE A 346 -9.31 9.05 -2.51
CA ILE A 346 -10.62 8.38 -2.55
C ILE A 346 -10.72 7.34 -1.43
N ARG A 347 -9.68 6.52 -1.29
CA ARG A 347 -9.58 5.51 -0.22
C ARG A 347 -9.66 6.15 1.17
N CYS A 348 -8.92 7.23 1.42
CA CYS A 348 -8.96 7.93 2.71
C CYS A 348 -10.36 8.49 3.02
N ILE A 349 -11.07 9.05 2.04
CA ILE A 349 -12.46 9.52 2.22
C ILE A 349 -13.39 8.34 2.55
N TYR A 350 -13.28 7.24 1.80
CA TYR A 350 -14.06 6.03 2.05
C TYR A 350 -13.85 5.53 3.49
N ARG A 351 -12.61 5.48 3.96
CA ARG A 351 -12.28 5.05 5.33
C ARG A 351 -12.88 5.94 6.42
N VAL A 352 -12.93 7.25 6.22
CA VAL A 352 -13.63 8.15 7.17
C VAL A 352 -15.11 7.81 7.22
N ILE A 353 -15.75 7.64 6.06
CA ILE A 353 -17.18 7.35 5.97
C ILE A 353 -17.49 5.97 6.57
N GLU A 354 -16.72 4.95 6.21
CA GLU A 354 -16.81 3.58 6.74
C GLU A 354 -16.77 3.58 8.27
N LEU A 355 -15.72 4.14 8.87
CA LEU A 355 -15.53 4.10 10.32
C LEU A 355 -16.51 5.03 11.06
N SER A 356 -16.97 6.11 10.43
CA SER A 356 -17.98 7.00 11.01
C SER A 356 -19.35 6.33 11.18
N GLN A 357 -19.68 5.36 10.33
CA GLN A 357 -20.89 4.54 10.46
C GLN A 357 -20.74 3.44 11.52
N GLY A 358 -19.50 3.16 11.94
CA GLY A 358 -19.15 2.13 12.89
C GLY A 358 -19.22 0.72 12.30
N TRP A 359 -18.91 -0.27 13.14
CA TRP A 359 -18.74 -1.68 12.78
C TRP A 359 -20.00 -2.41 12.30
N ARG A 360 -21.17 -1.75 12.33
CA ARG A 360 -22.45 -2.27 11.84
C ARG A 360 -23.05 -1.40 10.71
N GLY A 361 -22.25 -0.48 10.17
CA GLY A 361 -22.67 0.41 9.09
C GLY A 361 -22.91 -0.32 7.78
N TYR A 362 -23.69 0.28 6.89
CA TYR A 362 -23.99 -0.31 5.58
C TYR A 362 -22.73 -0.56 4.75
N LEU A 363 -21.73 0.32 4.82
CA LEU A 363 -20.52 0.18 3.99
C LEU A 363 -19.54 -0.91 4.47
N ILE A 364 -19.53 -1.28 5.75
CA ILE A 364 -18.68 -2.37 6.24
C ILE A 364 -19.35 -3.74 6.02
N THR A 365 -20.69 -3.77 5.97
CA THR A 365 -21.45 -5.01 5.76
C THR A 365 -21.58 -5.42 4.28
N HIS A 366 -21.18 -4.54 3.35
CA HIS A 366 -21.25 -4.80 1.91
C HIS A 366 -19.83 -4.89 1.35
N GLU A 367 -19.37 -6.11 1.10
CA GLU A 367 -18.00 -6.39 0.71
C GLU A 367 -17.61 -5.71 -0.62
N GLU A 368 -18.57 -5.52 -1.53
CA GLU A 368 -18.33 -4.86 -2.81
C GLU A 368 -17.74 -3.46 -2.66
N TYR A 369 -18.11 -2.69 -1.63
CA TYR A 369 -17.56 -1.35 -1.41
C TYR A 369 -16.14 -1.41 -0.87
N ILE A 370 -15.83 -2.35 0.03
CA ILE A 370 -14.47 -2.56 0.52
C ILE A 370 -13.56 -2.90 -0.67
N MET A 371 -14.00 -3.81 -1.54
CA MET A 371 -13.22 -4.22 -2.70
C MET A 371 -13.06 -3.10 -3.73
N ALA A 372 -14.12 -2.35 -4.03
CA ALA A 372 -14.09 -1.31 -5.07
C ALA A 372 -13.50 0.03 -4.63
N LEU A 373 -13.69 0.43 -3.36
CA LEU A 373 -13.33 1.76 -2.86
C LEU A 373 -12.14 1.75 -1.89
N ASP A 374 -11.75 0.59 -1.34
CA ASP A 374 -10.55 0.45 -0.50
C ASP A 374 -9.43 -0.30 -1.25
N ALA A 375 -9.72 -1.49 -1.76
CA ALA A 375 -8.73 -2.36 -2.41
C ALA A 375 -8.28 -1.82 -3.78
N LEU A 376 -9.25 -1.59 -4.67
CA LEU A 376 -8.99 -1.24 -6.07
C LEU A 376 -8.19 0.06 -6.24
N PRO A 377 -8.48 1.17 -5.53
CA PRO A 377 -7.72 2.40 -5.73
C PRO A 377 -6.26 2.27 -5.33
N VAL A 378 -5.97 1.52 -4.26
CA VAL A 378 -4.58 1.30 -3.82
C VAL A 378 -3.86 0.30 -4.70
N PHE A 379 -4.56 -0.74 -5.16
CA PHE A 379 -4.01 -1.63 -6.18
C PHE A 379 -3.60 -0.84 -7.44
N LEU A 380 -4.49 0.00 -7.97
CA LEU A 380 -4.20 0.83 -9.14
C LEU A 380 -3.04 1.79 -8.87
N ALA A 381 -3.01 2.46 -7.71
CA ALA A 381 -1.91 3.34 -7.33
C ALA A 381 -0.57 2.61 -7.30
N CYS A 382 -0.52 1.38 -6.78
CA CYS A 382 0.68 0.55 -6.75
C CYS A 382 1.07 0.00 -8.13
N ALA A 383 0.09 -0.42 -8.92
CA ALA A 383 0.29 -1.03 -10.24
C ALA A 383 0.86 -0.02 -11.25
N ILE A 384 0.45 1.26 -11.19
CA ILE A 384 0.95 2.31 -12.09
C ILE A 384 2.48 2.46 -11.98
N TYR A 385 3.06 2.30 -10.79
CA TYR A 385 4.51 2.43 -10.58
C TYR A 385 5.34 1.23 -11.02
N VAL A 386 4.71 0.15 -11.51
CA VAL A 386 5.44 -0.98 -12.11
C VAL A 386 6.01 -0.57 -13.49
N PRO A 387 5.21 -0.15 -14.48
CA PRO A 387 5.74 0.34 -15.75
C PRO A 387 6.40 1.73 -15.62
N PHE A 388 5.96 2.56 -14.68
CA PHE A 388 6.50 3.91 -14.45
C PHE A 388 7.41 3.99 -13.22
N HIS A 389 8.15 2.91 -12.97
CA HIS A 389 9.13 2.89 -11.89
C HIS A 389 10.15 4.04 -12.05
N PRO A 390 10.68 4.65 -10.97
CA PRO A 390 11.64 5.77 -11.05
C PRO A 390 12.86 5.48 -11.94
N LEU A 391 13.23 4.20 -12.06
CA LEU A 391 14.26 3.73 -13.00
C LEU A 391 13.98 4.15 -14.45
N PHE A 392 12.74 4.03 -14.90
CA PHE A 392 12.31 4.37 -16.26
C PHE A 392 12.04 5.87 -16.41
N LEU A 393 11.56 6.52 -15.35
CA LEU A 393 11.31 7.96 -15.34
C LEU A 393 12.62 8.77 -15.42
N PHE A 394 13.54 8.57 -14.48
CA PHE A 394 14.75 9.39 -14.34
C PHE A 394 16.01 8.76 -14.96
N GLY A 395 16.02 7.44 -15.18
CA GLY A 395 17.22 6.71 -15.59
C GLY A 395 18.11 6.28 -14.41
N ARG A 396 18.88 5.20 -14.58
CA ARG A 396 19.59 4.51 -13.49
C ARG A 396 20.62 5.38 -12.77
N GLU A 397 21.32 6.23 -13.51
CA GLU A 397 22.39 7.09 -12.98
C GLU A 397 21.81 8.28 -12.23
N THR A 398 20.84 8.98 -12.84
CA THR A 398 20.23 10.14 -12.20
C THR A 398 19.34 9.78 -11.01
N THR A 399 18.69 8.62 -11.03
CA THR A 399 17.92 8.17 -9.86
C THR A 399 18.81 8.00 -8.63
N ARG A 400 20.10 7.65 -8.81
CA ARG A 400 21.09 7.60 -7.72
C ARG A 400 21.60 8.99 -7.36
N ALA A 401 21.81 9.85 -8.35
CA ALA A 401 22.23 11.24 -8.13
C ALA A 401 21.16 12.05 -7.40
N LEU A 402 19.87 11.78 -7.61
CA LEU A 402 18.71 12.38 -6.93
C LEU A 402 18.28 11.56 -5.69
N SER A 403 19.24 11.02 -4.94
CA SER A 403 18.99 10.36 -3.65
C SER A 403 18.51 11.36 -2.60
N PHE A 404 17.86 10.87 -1.54
CA PHE A 404 17.35 11.70 -0.44
C PHE A 404 18.39 12.71 0.10
N GLY A 405 19.67 12.30 0.17
CA GLY A 405 20.76 13.16 0.62
C GLY A 405 21.11 14.31 -0.33
N SER A 406 21.02 14.12 -1.65
CA SER A 406 21.28 15.21 -2.61
C SER A 406 20.11 16.17 -2.71
N ILE A 407 18.87 15.67 -2.55
CA ILE A 407 17.69 16.54 -2.41
C ILE A 407 17.85 17.46 -1.19
N ARG A 408 18.43 16.96 -0.08
CA ARG A 408 18.73 17.75 1.14
C ARG A 408 19.67 18.89 0.84
N VAL A 409 20.82 18.58 0.27
CA VAL A 409 21.82 19.58 -0.10
C VAL A 409 21.24 20.61 -1.09
N ALA A 410 20.52 20.17 -2.13
CA ALA A 410 19.88 21.08 -3.09
C ALA A 410 18.83 21.99 -2.46
N SER A 411 18.24 21.60 -1.32
CA SER A 411 17.27 22.43 -0.60
C SER A 411 17.90 23.47 0.34
N GLU A 412 19.16 23.26 0.75
CA GLU A 412 19.90 24.10 1.69
C GLU A 412 20.72 25.20 1.00
N VAL A 413 21.29 24.92 -0.17
CA VAL A 413 22.24 25.81 -0.88
C VAL A 413 21.67 27.21 -1.20
N LYS A 414 20.35 27.40 -1.25
CA LYS A 414 19.74 28.72 -1.55
C LYS A 414 19.26 29.52 -0.32
N VAL A 415 19.45 29.04 0.91
CA VAL A 415 19.06 29.79 2.13
C VAL A 415 20.09 30.86 2.48
N VAL A 416 21.32 30.73 1.99
CA VAL A 416 22.43 31.63 2.33
C VAL A 416 22.48 32.86 1.41
N ASP A 417 21.89 32.81 0.21
CA ASP A 417 22.02 33.87 -0.79
C ASP A 417 21.02 35.05 -0.67
N ASP A 418 20.04 34.99 0.24
CA ASP A 418 19.03 36.06 0.37
C ASP A 418 19.50 37.26 1.23
N HIS A 419 20.71 37.21 1.82
CA HIS A 419 21.23 38.31 2.66
C HIS A 419 22.50 39.01 2.17
N GLU A 420 23.10 38.63 1.04
CA GLU A 420 24.35 39.27 0.60
C GLU A 420 24.35 39.60 -0.90
N SER A 421 23.67 40.69 -1.24
CA SER A 421 23.85 41.35 -2.54
C SER A 421 24.99 42.36 -2.44
N LYS A 422 26.26 41.92 -2.57
CA LYS A 422 27.37 42.75 -3.08
C LYS A 422 28.68 41.99 -3.23
N TYR A 423 29.25 42.11 -4.44
CA TYR A 423 30.62 41.74 -4.84
C TYR A 423 30.98 40.25 -4.89
N SER A 424 31.30 39.78 -6.10
CA SER A 424 32.62 39.23 -6.49
C SER A 424 32.49 38.08 -7.50
N GLU A 425 33.45 38.03 -8.40
CA GLU A 425 33.61 37.11 -9.53
C GLU A 425 33.88 35.64 -9.12
N ASP A 426 33.01 35.02 -8.31
CA ASP A 426 33.15 33.63 -7.85
C ASP A 426 32.12 32.63 -8.45
N SER A 427 31.53 32.98 -9.60
CA SER A 427 30.69 32.06 -10.40
C SER A 427 31.47 30.89 -11.02
N THR A 428 32.80 30.87 -10.92
CA THR A 428 33.68 29.80 -11.41
C THR A 428 33.97 28.73 -10.35
N MET A 429 34.06 29.08 -9.06
CA MET A 429 34.23 28.13 -7.95
C MET A 429 32.95 27.34 -7.63
N LEU A 430 31.78 27.95 -7.82
CA LEU A 430 30.47 27.32 -7.62
C LEU A 430 30.15 26.24 -8.66
N ASN A 431 30.53 26.45 -9.92
CA ASN A 431 30.54 25.39 -10.93
C ASN A 431 31.52 24.27 -10.55
N PHE A 432 32.63 24.58 -9.89
CA PHE A 432 33.66 23.60 -9.52
C PHE A 432 33.19 22.62 -8.42
N VAL A 433 32.37 23.07 -7.46
CA VAL A 433 31.80 22.20 -6.41
C VAL A 433 30.70 21.28 -6.96
N PHE A 434 29.87 21.78 -7.90
CA PHE A 434 28.89 20.95 -8.61
C PHE A 434 29.56 19.95 -9.56
N VAL A 435 30.62 20.37 -10.28
CA VAL A 435 31.40 19.53 -11.21
C VAL A 435 32.25 18.46 -10.48
N THR A 436 32.72 18.71 -9.27
CA THR A 436 33.53 17.72 -8.52
C THR A 436 32.71 16.60 -7.89
N LYS A 437 31.45 16.83 -7.49
CA LYS A 437 30.54 15.76 -7.05
C LYS A 437 29.81 15.03 -8.18
N LEU A 438 29.89 15.52 -9.42
CA LEU A 438 29.26 14.93 -10.62
C LEU A 438 30.26 14.57 -11.73
N LYS A 439 31.49 14.15 -11.41
CA LYS A 439 32.37 13.56 -12.45
C LYS A 439 31.81 12.20 -12.90
N PRO A 440 31.48 12.00 -14.19
CA PRO A 440 31.44 10.65 -14.74
C PRO A 440 32.88 10.11 -14.74
N LEU A 441 33.06 8.94 -14.11
CA LEU A 441 34.29 8.17 -14.21
C LEU A 441 34.56 7.81 -15.68
N LYS A 442 35.82 7.93 -16.10
CA LYS A 442 36.33 7.67 -17.45
C LYS A 442 35.76 6.38 -18.06
N PRO A 443 35.52 6.33 -19.39
CA PRO A 443 35.28 5.08 -20.08
C PRO A 443 36.59 4.27 -20.10
N SER A 444 36.61 3.13 -19.41
CA SER A 444 37.67 2.14 -19.64
C SER A 444 37.34 1.37 -20.92
N SER A 445 38.02 1.77 -22.00
CA SER A 445 38.64 0.89 -23.00
C SER A 445 37.84 -0.36 -23.44
N ALA A 446 37.18 -0.28 -24.59
CA ALA A 446 37.51 -1.12 -25.74
C ALA A 446 36.86 -0.54 -27.00
N VAL A 447 37.72 -0.24 -27.96
CA VAL A 447 37.50 0.42 -29.23
C VAL A 447 37.03 -0.58 -30.29
N SER A 448 36.13 -0.17 -31.17
CA SER A 448 36.24 -0.47 -32.60
C SER A 448 35.70 0.70 -33.42
N ALA A 449 36.63 1.58 -33.81
CA ALA A 449 36.41 2.63 -34.79
C ALA A 449 36.52 2.03 -36.20
N ILE A 450 35.59 2.39 -37.08
CA ILE A 450 35.79 2.37 -38.52
C ILE A 450 35.51 3.79 -39.00
N THR A 451 36.57 4.54 -39.32
CA THR A 451 36.45 5.65 -40.26
C THR A 451 37.80 5.86 -40.94
N VAL A 452 37.73 5.70 -42.25
CA VAL A 452 38.76 5.88 -43.29
C VAL A 452 39.31 7.30 -43.26
N ILE A 453 40.62 7.50 -43.10
CA ILE A 453 41.37 8.61 -43.72
C ILE A 453 42.78 8.14 -44.09
N ASP A 454 43.18 8.67 -45.24
CA ASP A 454 44.25 8.44 -46.20
C ASP A 454 45.69 8.79 -45.75
N ASP A 455 46.62 8.34 -46.59
CA ASP A 455 48.07 8.45 -46.69
C ASP A 455 48.85 9.55 -45.92
N SER A 456 49.96 9.15 -45.29
CA SER A 456 51.32 9.38 -45.84
C SER A 456 52.47 9.22 -44.80
N ASN A 457 53.57 8.65 -45.30
CA ASN A 457 54.96 8.76 -44.84
C ASN A 457 55.53 7.89 -43.68
N ARG A 458 56.25 6.85 -44.13
CA ARG A 458 57.68 6.53 -43.88
C ARG A 458 58.17 6.12 -42.47
N SER A 459 58.41 4.81 -42.40
CA SER A 459 59.74 4.16 -42.29
C SER A 459 60.30 3.73 -40.92
N ARG A 460 60.88 2.51 -40.98
CA ARG A 460 61.77 1.78 -40.04
C ARG A 460 61.12 1.17 -38.80
N SER A 461 61.46 -0.02 -38.30
CA SER A 461 61.98 -1.32 -38.77
C SER A 461 62.42 -2.06 -37.49
N GLN A 462 62.31 -3.39 -37.48
CA GLN A 462 62.86 -4.37 -36.51
C GLN A 462 62.01 -4.57 -35.24
N SER A 463 61.51 -5.75 -34.84
CA SER A 463 61.85 -7.19 -34.93
C SER A 463 62.22 -7.76 -33.54
N ALA A 464 61.84 -9.03 -33.33
CA ALA A 464 62.04 -9.95 -32.19
C ALA A 464 61.02 -9.84 -31.05
N LYS A 465 60.14 -10.81 -30.75
CA LYS A 465 60.16 -12.29 -30.57
C LYS A 465 60.14 -12.69 -29.08
N SER A 466 59.35 -13.75 -28.83
CA SER A 466 59.25 -14.60 -27.63
C SER A 466 58.47 -14.04 -26.43
N VAL A 467 57.78 -14.80 -25.56
CA VAL A 467 57.03 -16.07 -25.55
C VAL A 467 56.68 -16.30 -24.05
N ASN A 468 55.56 -16.98 -23.82
CA ASN A 468 55.15 -17.70 -22.60
C ASN A 468 54.42 -17.00 -21.44
N THR A 469 53.20 -17.52 -21.30
CA THR A 469 52.25 -17.62 -20.19
C THR A 469 52.82 -18.09 -18.85
N THR A 470 52.23 -17.65 -17.74
CA THR A 470 51.86 -18.52 -16.60
C THR A 470 50.85 -17.84 -15.67
N TRP A 471 49.85 -18.61 -15.27
CA TRP A 471 48.85 -18.31 -14.23
C TRP A 471 49.47 -18.45 -12.83
N ASN A 472 49.05 -17.60 -11.88
CA ASN A 472 48.82 -17.96 -10.46
C ASN A 472 48.28 -16.76 -9.65
N SER A 473 47.11 -16.94 -9.04
CA SER A 473 46.68 -16.26 -7.79
C SER A 473 47.26 -17.04 -6.59
N PRO A 474 47.53 -16.48 -5.38
CA PRO A 474 46.46 -15.90 -4.53
C PRO A 474 46.90 -14.83 -3.50
N THR A 475 45.91 -14.38 -2.70
CA THR A 475 45.98 -13.80 -1.33
C THR A 475 46.36 -12.32 -1.07
N ASN A 476 45.39 -11.62 -0.45
CA ASN A 476 45.44 -10.49 0.50
C ASN A 476 46.81 -10.02 1.01
N PRO A 477 47.00 -8.68 1.08
CA PRO A 477 47.79 -8.11 2.17
C PRO A 477 47.21 -6.77 2.67
N PHE A 478 46.56 -6.75 3.83
CA PHE A 478 46.60 -5.56 4.69
C PHE A 478 46.58 -6.00 6.16
N ASN A 479 47.76 -5.91 6.78
CA ASN A 479 47.98 -6.11 8.19
C ASN A 479 47.41 -4.94 8.99
N MET A 480 46.62 -5.28 10.00
CA MET A 480 46.07 -4.37 10.99
C MET A 480 47.04 -4.35 12.18
N ARG A 481 47.51 -3.17 12.59
CA ARG A 481 48.26 -2.99 13.85
C ARG A 481 47.59 -1.88 14.65
N ILE A 482 47.18 -2.22 15.86
CA ILE A 482 46.60 -1.32 16.87
C ILE A 482 47.77 -0.75 17.68
N SER A 483 47.87 0.57 17.82
CA SER A 483 48.55 1.20 18.94
C SER A 483 47.69 2.33 19.50
N GLU A 484 47.67 2.36 20.82
CA GLU A 484 47.06 3.37 21.69
C GLU A 484 47.68 4.73 21.39
N ASP A 485 46.88 5.61 20.78
CA ASP A 485 46.73 7.03 21.11
C ASP A 485 45.96 7.72 19.96
N ASN A 486 44.82 8.31 20.33
CA ASN A 486 43.77 8.81 19.44
C ASN A 486 44.19 10.05 18.63
N GLU A 487 44.74 9.88 17.42
CA GLU A 487 44.69 10.89 16.35
C GLU A 487 45.10 10.27 14.99
N LEU A 488 44.22 10.35 13.97
CA LEU A 488 44.51 9.90 12.60
C LEU A 488 44.27 11.03 11.60
N GLU A 489 45.35 11.77 11.33
CA GLU A 489 45.51 12.63 10.15
C GLU A 489 45.92 11.77 8.95
N PHE A 490 45.30 12.01 7.78
CA PHE A 490 45.77 11.47 6.50
C PHE A 490 46.27 12.61 5.62
N TYR A 491 47.60 12.73 5.51
CA TYR A 491 48.29 13.61 4.57
C TYR A 491 48.31 13.00 3.16
N ASN A 492 47.92 13.80 2.18
CA ASN A 492 48.02 13.52 0.75
C ASN A 492 49.29 14.18 0.21
N ASN A 493 50.17 13.44 -0.45
CA ASN A 493 51.26 14.05 -1.23
C ASN A 493 51.39 13.36 -2.60
N ASN A 494 50.83 14.02 -3.60
CA ASN A 494 51.17 13.84 -5.00
C ASN A 494 52.53 14.47 -5.31
N HIS A 495 53.16 13.95 -6.38
CA HIS A 495 54.21 14.51 -7.26
C HIS A 495 55.48 13.62 -7.31
N VAL A 496 56.16 13.34 -8.42
CA VAL A 496 56.12 13.76 -9.84
C VAL A 496 57.17 12.91 -10.61
N ARG A 497 56.99 12.75 -11.94
CA ARG A 497 57.95 12.28 -12.99
C ARG A 497 58.40 10.80 -12.89
N LYS A 498 58.53 10.05 -13.98
CA LYS A 498 58.84 10.35 -15.39
C LYS A 498 58.18 9.30 -16.29
#